data_AF-A0A4Y2Q4W3-F1
#
_entry.id   AF-A0A4Y2Q4W3-F1
#
_cell.length_a   1.000
_cell.length_b   1.000
_cell.length_c   1.000
_cell.angle_alpha   90.00
_cell.angle_beta   90.00
_cell.angle_gamma   90.00
#
_symmetry.space_group_name_H-M   'P 1'
#
loop_
_entity.id
_entity.type
_entity.pdbx_description
1 polymer ?
#
loop_
_entity_poly.entity_id
_entity_poly.type
_entity_poly.pdbx_seq_one_letter_code
_entity_poly.pdbx_strand_id
1 'polypeptide(L)'
;MRSGQETLEQEMRSGQERLEQEMRSGQERLEKEMRSGQEEMKIHVDGCIGKIEEEVQCVKLKIEKVESEVQRKFEESNCEIQDKIGNLERRISELEERPNYFPASPEFISSRPKVKPLTFDGQTSWTVFKTQFDVVSSTNGWTDFMKASQLVASLRGSAAEVLQGIPADKLTDLTTVEKAL
;
A
#
# COMPACT_ATOMS: atom_id res chain seq x y z
N MET A 1 64.98 -62.44 -60.87
CA MET A 1 64.88 -62.19 -59.41
C MET A 1 64.86 -60.70 -59.07
N ARG A 2 65.75 -59.87 -59.64
CA ARG A 2 65.82 -58.43 -59.30
C ARG A 2 64.53 -57.63 -59.59
N SER A 3 63.82 -57.92 -60.68
CA SER A 3 62.58 -57.23 -61.05
C SER A 3 61.41 -57.44 -60.08
N GLY A 4 61.28 -58.63 -59.47
CA GLY A 4 60.19 -58.90 -58.52
C GLY A 4 60.35 -58.20 -57.17
N GLN A 5 61.61 -57.97 -56.75
CA GLN A 5 61.91 -57.23 -55.53
C GLN A 5 61.64 -55.73 -55.70
N GLU A 6 61.98 -55.16 -56.87
CA GLU A 6 61.65 -53.78 -57.21
C GLU A 6 60.13 -53.54 -57.27
N THR A 7 59.35 -54.47 -57.84
CA THR A 7 57.89 -54.38 -57.85
C THR A 7 57.30 -54.37 -56.44
N LEU A 8 57.78 -55.25 -55.56
CA LEU A 8 57.32 -55.33 -54.17
C LEU A 8 57.62 -54.03 -53.39
N GLU A 9 58.83 -53.49 -53.54
CA GLU A 9 59.21 -52.22 -52.90
C GLU A 9 58.39 -51.02 -53.41
N GLN A 10 58.00 -51.04 -54.69
CA GLN A 10 57.17 -49.99 -55.28
C GLN A 10 55.72 -50.08 -54.78
N GLU A 11 55.15 -51.29 -54.69
CA GLU A 11 53.82 -51.48 -54.12
C GLU A 11 53.76 -51.05 -52.64
N MET A 12 54.76 -51.42 -51.84
CA MET A 12 54.84 -50.98 -50.44
C MET A 12 54.89 -49.46 -50.30
N ARG A 13 55.69 -48.78 -51.13
CA ARG A 13 55.74 -47.31 -51.15
C ARG A 13 54.40 -46.70 -51.52
N SER A 14 53.77 -47.20 -52.58
CA SER A 14 52.46 -46.70 -53.02
C SER A 14 51.36 -46.94 -51.97
N GLY A 15 51.42 -48.06 -51.25
CA GLY A 15 50.47 -48.37 -50.18
C GLY A 15 50.63 -47.44 -48.98
N GLN A 16 51.88 -47.13 -48.60
CA GLN A 16 52.16 -46.18 -47.52
C GLN A 16 51.73 -44.75 -47.91
N GLU A 17 52.05 -44.30 -49.13
CA GLU A 17 51.64 -42.98 -49.62
C GLU A 17 50.11 -42.84 -49.63
N ARG A 18 49.38 -43.87 -50.07
CA ARG A 18 47.90 -43.90 -50.03
C ARG A 18 47.37 -43.79 -48.61
N LEU A 19 47.94 -44.55 -47.67
CA LEU A 19 47.51 -44.51 -46.26
C LEU A 19 47.74 -43.11 -45.66
N GLU A 20 48.90 -42.51 -45.91
CA GLU A 20 49.21 -41.15 -45.44
C GLU A 20 48.28 -40.09 -46.07
N GLN A 21 47.90 -40.27 -47.34
CA GLN A 21 46.96 -39.38 -48.02
C GLN A 21 45.53 -39.53 -47.49
N GLU A 22 45.08 -40.76 -47.24
CA GLU A 22 43.79 -41.03 -46.60
C GLU A 22 43.72 -40.43 -45.19
N MET A 23 44.78 -40.57 -44.38
CA MET A 23 44.84 -39.94 -43.06
C MET A 23 44.77 -38.42 -43.14
N ARG A 24 45.55 -37.80 -44.04
CA ARG A 24 45.54 -36.34 -44.23
C ARG A 24 44.17 -35.83 -44.66
N SER A 25 43.59 -36.44 -45.69
CA SER A 25 42.27 -36.04 -46.18
C SER A 25 41.15 -36.30 -45.15
N GLY A 26 41.25 -37.36 -44.34
CA GLY A 26 40.34 -37.62 -43.23
C GLY A 26 40.40 -36.54 -42.16
N GLN A 27 41.62 -36.14 -41.76
CA GLN A 27 41.83 -35.06 -40.81
C GLN A 27 41.31 -33.71 -41.32
N GLU A 28 41.61 -33.36 -42.57
CA GLU A 28 41.12 -32.11 -43.21
C GLU A 28 39.59 -32.08 -43.28
N ARG A 29 38.94 -33.22 -43.56
CA ARG A 29 37.48 -33.32 -43.57
C ARG A 29 36.88 -33.09 -42.19
N LEU A 30 37.42 -33.74 -41.15
CA LEU A 30 36.96 -33.55 -39.77
C LEU A 30 37.14 -32.11 -39.30
N GLU A 31 38.27 -31.49 -39.61
CA GLU A 31 38.51 -30.08 -39.27
C GLU A 31 37.53 -29.15 -40.00
N LYS A 32 37.22 -29.42 -41.26
CA LYS A 32 36.25 -28.64 -42.04
C LYS A 32 34.83 -28.77 -41.48
N GLU A 33 34.39 -29.99 -41.16
CA GLU A 33 33.06 -30.24 -40.57
C GLU A 33 32.93 -29.60 -39.19
N MET A 34 33.96 -29.72 -38.34
CA MET A 34 33.97 -29.07 -37.04
C MET A 34 33.90 -27.55 -37.17
N ARG A 35 34.65 -26.98 -38.13
CA ARG A 35 34.63 -25.53 -38.41
C ARG A 35 33.27 -25.06 -38.92
N SER A 36 32.64 -25.81 -39.83
CA SER A 36 31.30 -25.44 -40.32
C SER A 36 30.24 -25.52 -39.22
N GLY A 37 30.28 -26.55 -38.38
CA GLY A 37 29.37 -26.67 -37.24
C GLY A 37 29.54 -25.55 -36.22
N GLN A 38 30.79 -25.11 -35.97
CA GLN A 38 31.06 -23.94 -35.13
C GLN A 38 30.52 -22.64 -35.72
N GLU A 39 30.68 -22.42 -37.03
CA GLU A 39 30.18 -21.21 -37.71
C GLU A 39 28.65 -21.16 -37.73
N GLU A 40 27.98 -22.28 -38.01
CA GLU A 40 26.51 -22.36 -37.95
C GLU A 40 25.98 -22.06 -36.55
N MET A 41 26.60 -22.64 -35.51
CA MET A 41 26.22 -22.40 -34.13
C MET A 41 26.46 -20.95 -33.73
N LYS A 42 27.55 -20.33 -34.20
CA LYS A 42 27.84 -18.92 -33.96
C LYS A 42 26.75 -18.02 -34.58
N ILE A 43 26.38 -18.25 -35.84
CA ILE A 43 25.31 -17.51 -36.51
C ILE A 43 23.99 -17.64 -35.74
N HIS A 44 23.66 -18.84 -35.26
CA HIS A 44 22.45 -19.06 -34.47
C HIS A 44 22.48 -18.31 -33.13
N VAL A 45 23.61 -18.36 -32.42
CA VAL A 45 23.80 -17.66 -31.14
C VAL A 45 23.71 -16.15 -31.34
N ASP A 46 24.40 -15.60 -32.34
CA ASP A 46 24.36 -14.16 -32.66
C ASP A 46 22.92 -13.71 -33.01
N GLY A 47 22.17 -14.53 -33.76
CA GLY A 47 20.77 -14.28 -34.07
C GLY A 47 19.85 -14.31 -32.83
N CYS A 48 20.11 -15.21 -31.89
CA CYS A 48 19.39 -15.25 -30.61
C CYS A 48 19.73 -14.04 -29.74
N ILE A 49 21.00 -13.64 -29.68
CA ILE A 49 21.45 -12.44 -28.97
C ILE A 49 20.75 -11.20 -29.52
N GLY A 50 20.72 -11.01 -30.84
CA GLY A 50 20.06 -9.86 -31.47
C GLY A 50 18.57 -9.76 -31.12
N LYS A 51 17.84 -10.88 -31.15
CA LYS A 51 16.42 -10.91 -30.74
C LYS A 51 16.23 -10.54 -29.27
N ILE A 52 17.11 -11.03 -28.38
CA ILE A 52 17.05 -10.70 -26.96
C ILE A 52 17.33 -9.21 -26.76
N GLU A 53 18.32 -8.64 -27.46
CA GLU A 53 18.64 -7.22 -27.40
C GLU A 53 17.46 -6.35 -27.86
N GLU A 54 16.79 -6.71 -28.96
CA GLU A 54 15.59 -6.02 -29.44
C GLU A 54 14.46 -6.03 -28.40
N GLU A 55 14.16 -7.19 -27.81
CA GLU A 55 13.13 -7.32 -26.78
C GLU A 55 13.48 -6.53 -25.50
N VAL A 56 14.75 -6.55 -25.08
CA VAL A 56 15.24 -5.76 -23.94
C VAL A 56 15.07 -4.26 -24.19
N GLN A 57 15.39 -3.77 -25.40
CA GLN A 57 15.16 -2.36 -25.76
C GLN A 57 13.66 -2.02 -25.81
N CYS A 58 12.82 -2.91 -26.34
CA CYS A 58 11.37 -2.73 -26.34
C CYS A 58 10.80 -2.60 -24.92
N VAL A 59 11.22 -3.49 -24.01
CA VAL A 59 10.81 -3.45 -22.59
C VAL A 59 11.31 -2.18 -21.92
N LYS A 60 12.55 -1.76 -22.18
CA LYS A 60 13.12 -0.53 -21.64
C LYS A 60 12.26 0.70 -22.01
N LEU A 61 11.90 0.84 -23.28
CA LEU A 61 11.04 1.95 -23.75
C LEU A 61 9.64 1.91 -23.12
N LYS A 62 9.07 0.71 -22.93
CA LYS A 62 7.78 0.55 -22.24
C LYS A 62 7.86 0.99 -20.78
N ILE A 63 8.95 0.66 -20.09
CA ILE A 63 9.19 1.08 -18.70
C ILE A 63 9.30 2.61 -18.62
N GLU A 64 10.12 3.23 -19.46
CA GLU A 64 10.27 4.69 -19.51
C GLU A 64 8.93 5.40 -19.77
N LYS A 65 8.11 4.85 -20.67
CA LYS A 65 6.76 5.38 -20.93
C LYS A 65 5.87 5.30 -19.70
N VAL A 66 5.82 4.14 -19.03
CA VAL A 66 4.99 3.97 -17.81
C VAL A 66 5.47 4.92 -16.70
N GLU A 67 6.78 5.06 -16.52
CA GLU A 67 7.37 5.98 -15.55
C GLU A 67 6.91 7.43 -15.81
N SER A 68 6.97 7.88 -17.08
CA SER A 68 6.50 9.22 -17.47
C SER A 68 5.00 9.44 -17.23
N GLU A 69 4.17 8.40 -17.47
CA GLU A 69 2.72 8.49 -17.25
C GLU A 69 2.36 8.55 -15.76
N VAL A 70 3.07 7.77 -14.93
CA VAL A 70 2.90 7.81 -13.46
C VAL A 70 3.33 9.17 -12.92
N GLN A 71 4.48 9.68 -13.34
CA GLN A 71 4.99 10.99 -12.92
C GLN A 71 3.98 12.10 -13.27
N ARG A 72 3.48 12.13 -14.50
CA ARG A 72 2.48 13.10 -14.94
C ARG A 72 1.19 13.05 -14.11
N LYS A 73 0.69 11.84 -13.80
CA LYS A 73 -0.52 11.67 -12.97
C LYS A 73 -0.32 12.17 -11.54
N PHE A 74 0.89 11.99 -11.00
CA PHE A 74 1.23 12.48 -9.67
C PHE A 74 1.25 14.01 -9.64
N GLU A 75 1.88 14.65 -10.63
CA GLU A 75 1.91 16.10 -10.78
C GLU A 75 0.50 16.69 -10.94
N GLU A 76 -0.33 16.09 -11.80
CA GLU A 76 -1.72 16.50 -12.02
C GLU A 76 -2.55 16.42 -10.73
N SER A 77 -2.44 15.30 -10.00
CA SER A 77 -3.14 15.12 -8.72
C SER A 77 -2.66 16.12 -7.66
N ASN A 78 -1.37 16.41 -7.63
CA ASN A 78 -0.80 17.37 -6.68
C ASN A 78 -1.32 18.79 -6.95
N CYS A 79 -1.41 19.22 -8.21
CA CYS A 79 -2.04 20.49 -8.58
C CYS A 79 -3.50 20.56 -8.13
N GLU A 80 -4.29 19.52 -8.37
CA GLU A 80 -5.71 19.48 -7.96
C GLU A 80 -5.87 19.56 -6.43
N ILE A 81 -5.00 18.88 -5.68
CA ILE A 81 -5.01 18.92 -4.22
C ILE A 81 -4.63 20.33 -3.73
N GLN A 82 -3.59 20.95 -4.31
CA GLN A 82 -3.18 22.32 -3.97
C GLN A 82 -4.30 23.33 -4.24
N ASP A 83 -4.99 23.22 -5.38
CA ASP A 83 -6.13 24.08 -5.72
C ASP A 83 -7.29 23.92 -4.71
N LYS A 84 -7.60 22.68 -4.31
CA LYS A 84 -8.62 22.40 -3.29
C LYS A 84 -8.24 22.96 -1.92
N ILE A 85 -6.97 22.83 -1.52
CA ILE A 85 -6.44 23.41 -0.28
C ILE A 85 -6.59 24.93 -0.32
N GLY A 86 -6.13 25.61 -1.36
CA GLY A 86 -6.26 27.07 -1.49
C GLY A 86 -7.71 27.55 -1.51
N ASN A 87 -8.63 26.76 -2.08
CA ASN A 87 -10.06 27.04 -1.99
C ASN A 87 -10.60 26.96 -0.56
N LEU A 88 -10.21 25.92 0.19
CA LEU A 88 -10.62 25.74 1.57
C LEU A 88 -10.03 26.82 2.48
N GLU A 89 -8.76 27.16 2.33
CA GLU A 89 -8.11 28.23 3.08
C GLU A 89 -8.86 29.56 2.90
N ARG A 90 -9.20 29.93 1.66
CA ARG A 90 -10.00 31.13 1.37
C ARG A 90 -11.39 31.09 2.01
N ARG A 91 -12.09 29.95 1.93
CA ARG A 91 -13.41 29.80 2.57
C ARG A 91 -13.33 29.87 4.10
N ILE A 92 -12.25 29.37 4.70
CA ILE A 92 -12.01 29.49 6.14
C ILE A 92 -11.79 30.96 6.49
N SER A 93 -10.95 31.70 5.76
CA SER A 93 -10.74 33.13 5.98
C SER A 93 -12.02 33.95 5.83
N GLU A 94 -12.86 33.66 4.82
CA GLU A 94 -14.17 34.31 4.66
C GLU A 94 -15.12 34.07 5.86
N LEU A 95 -15.06 32.88 6.46
CA LEU A 95 -15.85 32.54 7.64
C LEU A 95 -15.30 33.20 8.91
N GLU A 96 -13.98 33.36 9.02
CA GLU A 96 -13.30 34.04 10.14
C GLU A 96 -13.49 35.56 10.09
N GLU A 97 -13.44 36.17 8.90
CA GLU A 97 -13.61 37.62 8.73
C GLU A 97 -15.06 38.08 8.82
N ARG A 98 -16.04 37.18 8.63
CA ARG A 98 -17.46 37.53 8.82
C ARG A 98 -17.67 37.87 10.31
N PRO A 99 -17.83 39.15 10.69
CA PRO A 99 -18.15 39.48 12.07
C PRO A 99 -19.43 38.75 12.39
N ASN A 100 -19.52 38.13 13.58
CA ASN A 100 -20.70 37.44 14.08
C ASN A 100 -21.97 38.28 13.93
N TYR A 101 -22.57 38.31 12.74
CA TYR A 101 -23.95 38.64 12.52
C TYR A 101 -24.66 37.30 12.34
N PHE A 102 -24.65 36.54 13.42
CA PHE A 102 -25.87 35.84 13.76
C PHE A 102 -26.89 36.96 13.97
N PRO A 103 -27.90 37.16 13.08
CA PRO A 103 -29.14 37.65 13.63
C PRO A 103 -29.44 36.66 14.75
N ALA A 104 -29.60 37.16 15.96
CA ALA A 104 -30.28 36.41 17.00
C ALA A 104 -31.72 36.19 16.50
N SER A 105 -31.88 35.33 15.49
CA SER A 105 -33.16 34.72 15.17
C SER A 105 -33.37 33.73 16.31
N PRO A 106 -34.37 33.96 17.19
CA PRO A 106 -34.68 33.00 18.26
C PRO A 106 -35.13 31.64 17.71
N GLU A 107 -35.34 31.55 16.40
CA GLU A 107 -35.95 30.41 15.71
C GLU A 107 -35.00 29.25 15.43
N PHE A 108 -33.67 29.44 15.44
CA PHE A 108 -32.72 28.32 15.23
C PHE A 108 -32.01 27.82 16.50
N ILE A 109 -32.26 28.43 17.66
CA ILE A 109 -31.71 27.98 18.96
C ILE A 109 -32.82 27.59 19.97
N SER A 110 -34.07 27.47 19.51
CA SER A 110 -35.13 26.80 20.27
C SER A 110 -35.75 25.77 19.33
N SER A 111 -35.77 24.48 19.66
CA SER A 111 -36.77 24.01 20.61
C SER A 111 -36.56 22.55 21.02
N ARG A 112 -35.33 22.00 21.05
CA ARG A 112 -35.17 20.66 21.64
C ARG A 112 -35.35 20.80 23.16
N PRO A 113 -36.41 20.24 23.77
CA PRO A 113 -36.61 20.36 25.20
C PRO A 113 -35.40 19.72 25.89
N LYS A 114 -34.64 20.51 26.65
CA LYS A 114 -33.56 19.97 27.48
C LYS A 114 -34.21 19.26 28.66
N VAL A 115 -34.57 18.00 28.46
CA VAL A 115 -35.18 17.18 29.51
C VAL A 115 -34.14 17.07 30.62
N LYS A 116 -34.48 17.55 31.82
CA LYS A 116 -33.57 17.46 32.97
C LYS A 116 -33.54 16.01 33.45
N PRO A 117 -32.35 15.44 33.71
CA PRO A 117 -32.27 14.15 34.33
C PRO A 117 -32.75 14.26 35.78
N LEU A 118 -33.27 13.15 36.31
CA LEU A 118 -33.64 13.05 37.70
C LEU A 118 -32.39 13.05 38.58
N THR A 119 -32.56 13.36 39.87
CA THR A 119 -31.51 13.19 40.86
C THR A 119 -31.49 11.75 41.37
N PHE A 120 -30.30 11.23 41.69
CA PHE A 120 -30.12 9.91 42.28
C PHE A 120 -29.58 10.04 43.70
N ASP A 121 -30.37 9.63 44.68
CA ASP A 121 -30.03 9.66 46.10
C ASP A 121 -29.85 8.27 46.72
N GLY A 122 -29.93 7.22 45.90
CA GLY A 122 -29.82 5.82 46.32
C GLY A 122 -31.12 5.18 46.82
N GLN A 123 -32.26 5.88 46.81
CA GLN A 123 -33.55 5.31 47.22
C GLN A 123 -34.15 4.37 46.17
N THR A 124 -33.98 4.69 44.89
CA THR A 124 -34.33 3.81 43.77
C THR A 124 -33.14 2.95 43.38
N SER A 125 -33.38 1.77 42.79
CA SER A 125 -32.29 0.95 42.22
C SER A 125 -31.51 1.71 41.14
N TRP A 126 -30.18 1.57 41.14
CA TRP A 126 -29.27 2.11 40.14
C TRP A 126 -29.68 1.76 38.70
N THR A 127 -30.13 0.52 38.45
CA THR A 127 -30.55 0.07 37.11
C THR A 127 -31.77 0.86 36.60
N VAL A 128 -32.70 1.20 37.49
CA VAL A 128 -33.90 1.98 37.16
C VAL A 128 -33.51 3.42 36.82
N PHE A 129 -32.65 4.02 37.64
CA PHE A 129 -32.13 5.36 37.40
C PHE A 129 -31.33 5.44 36.09
N LYS A 130 -30.40 4.52 35.87
CA LYS A 130 -29.56 4.45 34.66
C LYS A 130 -30.41 4.38 33.39
N THR A 131 -31.43 3.53 33.39
CA THR A 131 -32.36 3.41 32.25
C THR A 131 -33.06 4.75 31.93
N GLN A 132 -33.53 5.47 32.95
CA GLN A 132 -34.16 6.78 32.77
C GLN A 132 -33.15 7.83 32.30
N PHE A 133 -31.95 7.81 32.86
CA PHE A 133 -30.84 8.69 32.48
C PHE A 133 -30.42 8.47 31.02
N ASP A 134 -30.36 7.23 30.56
CA ASP A 134 -30.01 6.88 29.17
C ASP A 134 -31.07 7.38 28.17
N VAL A 135 -32.36 7.26 28.52
CA VAL A 135 -33.46 7.84 27.71
C VAL A 135 -33.32 9.36 27.60
N VAL A 136 -33.04 10.04 28.72
CA VAL A 136 -32.87 11.50 28.76
C VAL A 136 -31.63 11.94 27.98
N SER A 137 -30.50 11.26 28.15
CA SER A 137 -29.25 11.60 27.48
C SER A 137 -29.33 11.39 25.97
N SER A 138 -29.99 10.33 25.52
CA SER A 138 -30.25 10.05 24.10
C SER A 138 -31.17 11.10 23.48
N THR A 139 -32.24 11.47 24.19
CA THR A 139 -33.18 12.53 23.76
C THR A 139 -32.44 13.87 23.59
N ASN A 140 -31.55 14.18 24.53
CA ASN A 140 -30.77 15.41 24.53
C ASN A 140 -29.52 15.38 23.64
N GLY A 141 -29.16 14.22 23.06
CA GLY A 141 -27.98 14.07 22.21
C GLY A 141 -26.66 14.30 22.95
N TRP A 142 -26.56 13.90 24.22
CA TRP A 142 -25.34 14.09 25.00
C TRP A 142 -24.20 13.18 24.52
N THR A 143 -23.01 13.77 24.42
CA THR A 143 -21.76 13.01 24.28
C THR A 143 -21.41 12.32 25.60
N ASP A 144 -20.52 11.33 25.57
CA ASP A 144 -20.18 10.58 26.79
C ASP A 144 -19.54 11.46 27.87
N PHE A 145 -18.79 12.49 27.47
CA PHE A 145 -18.30 13.53 28.38
C PHE A 145 -19.44 14.29 29.09
N MET A 146 -20.47 14.69 28.32
CA MET A 146 -21.64 15.38 28.87
C MET A 146 -22.45 14.46 29.79
N LYS A 147 -22.60 13.18 29.41
CA LYS A 147 -23.25 12.16 30.24
C LYS A 147 -22.52 11.98 31.56
N ALA A 148 -21.18 11.86 31.56
CA ALA A 148 -20.39 11.72 32.77
C ALA A 148 -20.58 12.91 33.72
N SER A 149 -20.42 14.12 33.18
CA SER A 149 -20.58 15.38 33.93
C SER A 149 -21.98 15.49 34.54
N GLN A 150 -23.00 15.15 33.76
CA GLN A 150 -24.38 15.24 34.19
C GLN A 150 -24.77 14.12 35.17
N LEU A 151 -24.20 12.93 35.03
CA LEU A 151 -24.39 11.82 35.95
C LEU A 151 -23.83 12.19 37.33
N VAL A 152 -22.59 12.67 37.39
CA VAL A 152 -21.96 13.22 38.61
C VAL A 152 -22.83 14.31 39.23
N ALA A 153 -23.31 15.26 38.42
CA ALA A 153 -24.16 16.36 38.90
C ALA A 153 -25.55 15.92 39.38
N SER A 154 -26.00 14.71 39.02
CA SER A 154 -27.31 14.16 39.41
C SER A 154 -27.26 13.40 40.74
N LEU A 155 -26.08 12.98 41.19
CA LEU A 155 -25.91 12.27 42.47
C LEU A 155 -26.16 13.19 43.68
N ARG A 156 -26.86 12.68 44.68
CA ARG A 156 -27.18 13.37 45.94
C ARG A 156 -27.04 12.40 47.12
N GLY A 157 -26.92 12.93 48.32
CA GLY A 157 -26.87 12.12 49.55
C GLY A 157 -25.77 11.06 49.51
N SER A 158 -26.05 9.87 50.05
CA SER A 158 -25.11 8.75 50.12
C SER A 158 -24.65 8.25 48.74
N ALA A 159 -25.45 8.43 47.68
CA ALA A 159 -25.04 8.08 46.32
C ALA A 159 -23.92 8.99 45.77
N ALA A 160 -23.80 10.23 46.27
CA ALA A 160 -22.70 11.11 45.89
C ALA A 160 -21.38 10.76 46.61
N GLU A 161 -21.45 10.14 47.78
CA GLU A 161 -20.27 9.74 48.57
C GLU A 161 -19.44 8.65 47.88
N VAL A 162 -20.07 7.87 47.00
CA VAL A 162 -19.40 6.86 46.15
C VAL A 162 -18.31 7.45 45.24
N LEU A 163 -18.39 8.75 44.94
CA LEU A 163 -17.35 9.45 44.17
C LEU A 163 -16.15 9.88 45.03
N GLN A 164 -16.19 9.68 46.35
CA GLN A 164 -15.11 10.05 47.25
C GLN A 164 -13.83 9.27 46.90
N GLY A 165 -12.74 10.00 46.66
CA GLY A 165 -11.44 9.42 46.31
C GLY A 165 -11.18 9.28 44.79
N ILE A 166 -12.17 9.57 43.94
CA ILE A 166 -11.96 9.64 42.49
C ILE A 166 -11.44 11.04 42.10
N PRO A 167 -10.30 11.16 41.40
CA PRO A 167 -9.80 12.45 40.91
C PRO A 167 -10.78 13.13 39.95
N ALA A 168 -10.88 14.46 40.02
CA ALA A 168 -11.85 15.24 39.24
C ALA A 168 -11.67 15.10 37.72
N ASP A 169 -10.44 14.94 37.22
CA ASP A 169 -10.16 14.69 35.80
C ASP A 169 -10.75 13.35 35.32
N LYS A 170 -10.86 12.37 36.22
CA LYS A 170 -11.43 11.04 35.94
C LYS A 170 -12.96 11.01 36.00
N LEU A 171 -13.58 11.99 36.65
CA LEU A 171 -15.05 12.14 36.69
C LEU A 171 -15.65 12.60 35.36
N THR A 172 -14.81 12.87 34.36
CA THR A 172 -15.22 13.19 32.98
C THR A 172 -15.35 11.94 32.10
N ASP A 173 -14.87 10.78 32.57
CA ASP A 173 -15.00 9.49 31.90
C ASP A 173 -16.26 8.76 32.39
N LEU A 174 -17.20 8.53 31.47
CA LEU A 174 -18.50 7.92 31.79
C LEU A 174 -18.34 6.54 32.41
N THR A 175 -17.42 5.73 31.89
CA THR A 175 -17.20 4.35 32.37
C THR A 175 -16.68 4.33 33.80
N THR A 176 -15.81 5.28 34.15
CA THR A 176 -15.26 5.42 35.51
C THR A 176 -16.36 5.78 36.51
N VAL A 177 -17.23 6.73 36.15
CA VAL A 177 -18.37 7.13 37.01
C VAL A 177 -19.37 5.99 37.15
N GLU A 178 -19.71 5.28 36.08
CA GLU A 178 -20.66 4.16 36.13
C GLU A 178 -20.15 2.93 36.89
N LYS A 179 -18.83 2.70 36.91
CA LYS A 179 -18.25 1.59 37.69
C LYS A 179 -18.25 1.86 39.19
N ALA A 180 -18.29 3.12 39.58
CA ALA A 180 -18.34 3.50 40.98
C ALA A 180 -19.76 3.24 41.56
N LEU A 181 -20.80 3.47 40.75
CA LEU A 181 -22.23 3.40 41.10
C LEU A 181 -22.86 2.02 40.95
#